data_AF-A0AA46A6R9-F1
#
_entry.id   AF-A0AA46A6R9-F1
#
_cell.length_a   1.000
_cell.length_b   1.000
_cell.length_c   1.000
_cell.angle_alpha   90.00
_cell.angle_beta   90.00
_cell.angle_gamma   90.00
#
_symmetry.space_group_name_H-M   'P 1'
#
loop_
_entity.id
_entity.type
_entity.pdbx_description
1 polymer ?
#
loop_
_entity_poly.entity_id
_entity_poly.type
_entity_poly.pdbx_seq_one_letter_code
_entity_poly.pdbx_strand_id
1 'polypeptide(L)'
;SSGLCFFWGIPSSSIWLKSLLQGGPIFRGQTSKGALPGEFPETPEPAADASAENPEAYNNVSIFTPISERDGQYFGALHTAEGEMVEFPIRPFMGLMGVASDTSEPVHSVPPAIYGGNLDINELGAGSTLYLPVEVAGALFYTGDPHAAQGDGEVALTALEHSMHPTFHLTVLKPGDKGLPVSGHIAHPMAETKDYWIAIGLNKDLDEA
;
A
#
# COMPACT_ATOMS: atom_id res chain seq x y z
N SER A 1 27.28 7.65 11.16
CA SER A 1 26.60 7.44 12.45
C SER A 1 25.14 7.11 12.16
N SER A 2 24.55 6.23 13.00
CA SER A 2 23.21 5.61 12.91
C SER A 2 22.95 4.77 11.65
N GLY A 3 22.75 3.45 11.71
CA GLY A 3 22.46 2.55 12.82
C GLY A 3 21.56 1.44 12.28
N LEU A 4 22.10 0.60 11.40
CA LEU A 4 21.42 -0.54 10.80
C LEU A 4 21.35 -1.65 11.88
N CYS A 5 20.16 -1.97 12.37
CA CYS A 5 19.98 -3.07 13.34
C CYS A 5 19.37 -4.27 12.62
N PHE A 6 20.20 -5.27 12.33
CA PHE A 6 19.75 -6.59 11.89
C PHE A 6 19.42 -7.42 13.13
N PHE A 7 18.22 -8.03 13.15
CA PHE A 7 17.84 -8.98 14.19
C PHE A 7 18.31 -10.39 13.80
N TRP A 8 19.11 -11.02 14.66
CA TRP A 8 19.56 -12.41 14.55
C TRP A 8 18.88 -13.26 15.63
N GLY A 9 18.31 -14.40 15.24
CA GLY A 9 18.06 -15.60 16.06
C GLY A 9 17.08 -15.53 17.24
N ILE A 10 15.76 -15.65 16.99
CA ILE A 10 14.73 -16.01 17.99
C ILE A 10 13.64 -16.88 17.31
N PRO A 11 13.20 -18.02 17.89
CA PRO A 11 12.22 -18.93 17.29
C PRO A 11 10.80 -18.34 17.13
N SER A 12 10.07 -18.84 16.13
CA SER A 12 8.95 -18.19 15.43
C SER A 12 7.58 -18.15 16.12
N SER A 13 7.39 -18.71 17.31
CA SER A 13 6.02 -18.99 17.77
C SER A 13 5.27 -17.83 18.44
N SER A 14 5.79 -16.59 18.48
CA SER A 14 5.15 -15.49 19.25
C SER A 14 5.68 -14.07 18.96
N ILE A 15 5.83 -13.67 17.70
CA ILE A 15 6.39 -12.35 17.31
C ILE A 15 5.31 -11.56 16.57
N TRP A 16 5.26 -10.23 16.75
CA TRP A 16 4.28 -9.35 16.06
C TRP A 16 4.99 -8.10 15.58
N LEU A 17 4.67 -7.59 14.38
CA LEU A 17 5.29 -6.37 13.84
C LEU A 17 4.32 -5.18 13.93
N LYS A 18 4.71 -4.12 14.64
CA LYS A 18 4.08 -2.80 14.59
C LYS A 18 4.83 -1.96 13.55
N SER A 19 4.16 -1.45 12.52
CA SER A 19 4.76 -0.54 11.54
C SER A 19 4.14 0.86 11.63
N LEU A 20 4.95 1.90 11.87
CA LEU A 20 4.51 3.30 11.86
C LEU A 20 5.15 4.05 10.68
N LEU A 21 4.31 4.55 9.76
CA LEU A 21 4.77 5.34 8.61
C LEU A 21 5.08 6.80 9.02
N GLN A 22 6.30 7.26 8.75
CA GLN A 22 6.80 8.62 8.97
C GLN A 22 7.36 9.23 7.65
N GLY A 23 7.20 10.54 7.43
CA GLY A 23 7.94 11.30 6.42
C GLY A 23 7.11 11.86 5.24
N GLY A 24 7.55 13.02 4.72
CA GLY A 24 6.93 13.79 3.64
C GLY A 24 7.45 13.45 2.22
N PRO A 25 6.81 13.99 1.16
CA PRO A 25 6.90 13.37 -0.15
C PRO A 25 8.12 13.80 -0.98
N ILE A 26 8.73 12.84 -1.67
CA ILE A 26 9.59 13.04 -2.84
C ILE A 26 8.95 12.23 -3.97
N PHE A 27 8.57 12.92 -5.06
CA PHE A 27 7.73 12.38 -6.12
C PHE A 27 8.53 11.98 -7.37
N ARG A 28 8.40 10.73 -7.84
CA ARG A 28 8.75 10.27 -9.21
C ARG A 28 8.07 8.92 -9.49
N GLY A 29 7.15 8.83 -10.46
CA GLY A 29 6.44 7.57 -10.77
C GLY A 29 6.45 7.19 -12.25
N GLN A 30 6.70 5.92 -12.52
CA GLN A 30 6.21 5.14 -13.66
C GLN A 30 5.74 3.79 -13.09
N THR A 31 4.48 3.45 -13.29
CA THR A 31 3.95 2.10 -13.10
C THR A 31 3.24 1.69 -14.39
N SER A 32 3.42 0.43 -14.79
CA SER A 32 2.72 -0.16 -15.91
C SER A 32 2.02 -1.42 -15.41
N LYS A 33 0.69 -1.33 -15.27
CA LYS A 33 -0.29 -2.40 -15.54
C LYS A 33 -1.67 -1.98 -15.04
N GLY A 34 -2.58 -1.74 -15.98
CA GLY A 34 -4.01 -1.60 -15.75
C GLY A 34 -4.77 -2.46 -16.77
N ALA A 35 -4.57 -3.79 -16.73
CA ALA A 35 -5.30 -4.72 -17.60
C ALA A 35 -5.50 -6.09 -16.95
N LEU A 36 -6.63 -6.73 -17.27
CA LEU A 36 -7.03 -8.04 -16.75
C LEU A 36 -5.99 -9.13 -17.11
N PRO A 37 -5.88 -10.22 -16.32
CA PRO A 37 -5.00 -11.34 -16.66
C PRO A 37 -5.29 -11.91 -18.06
N GLY A 38 -4.39 -11.68 -19.02
CA GLY A 38 -4.47 -12.21 -20.38
C GLY A 38 -4.90 -11.22 -21.47
N GLU A 39 -5.28 -9.99 -21.10
CA GLU A 39 -5.63 -8.93 -22.04
C GLU A 39 -4.61 -7.81 -21.90
N PHE A 40 -3.81 -7.54 -22.94
CA PHE A 40 -3.20 -6.23 -23.06
C PHE A 40 -4.24 -5.32 -23.72
N PRO A 41 -4.44 -4.08 -23.25
CA PRO A 41 -5.24 -3.13 -23.99
C PRO A 41 -4.62 -3.00 -25.38
N GLU A 42 -5.37 -3.28 -26.44
CA GLU A 42 -4.95 -3.02 -27.81
C GLU A 42 -4.96 -1.50 -28.02
N THR A 43 -3.95 -0.84 -27.48
CA THR A 43 -3.73 0.58 -27.70
C THR A 43 -2.92 0.79 -28.98
N PRO A 44 -3.17 1.87 -29.73
CA PRO A 44 -2.28 2.26 -30.82
C PRO A 44 -0.82 2.32 -30.35
N GLU A 45 0.13 2.04 -31.25
CA GLU A 45 1.56 2.21 -30.95
C GLU A 45 1.85 3.64 -30.47
N PRO A 46 2.81 3.86 -29.56
CA PRO A 46 3.21 5.20 -29.14
C PRO A 46 3.50 6.12 -30.34
N ALA A 47 3.02 7.37 -30.27
CA ALA A 47 3.37 8.38 -31.25
C ALA A 47 4.88 8.71 -31.17
N ALA A 48 5.43 9.22 -32.28
CA ALA A 48 6.87 9.46 -32.41
C ALA A 48 7.44 10.48 -31.39
N ASP A 49 6.56 11.32 -30.82
CA ASP A 49 6.87 12.35 -29.84
C ASP A 49 6.52 11.95 -28.39
N ALA A 50 6.20 10.68 -28.13
CA ALA A 50 5.97 10.18 -26.78
C ALA A 50 7.18 10.40 -25.88
N SER A 51 6.99 11.13 -24.78
CA SER A 51 8.03 11.46 -23.81
C SER A 51 7.45 11.65 -22.41
N ALA A 52 8.29 11.88 -21.40
CA ALA A 52 7.82 12.24 -20.05
C ALA A 52 7.04 13.57 -20.03
N GLU A 53 7.33 14.48 -20.97
CA GLU A 53 6.66 15.75 -21.16
C GLU A 53 5.37 15.63 -22.00
N ASN A 54 5.22 14.54 -22.76
CA ASN A 54 4.01 14.22 -23.52
C ASN A 54 3.58 12.76 -23.28
N PRO A 55 3.11 12.44 -22.06
CA PRO A 55 2.83 11.05 -21.70
C PRO A 55 1.59 10.47 -22.39
N GLU A 56 0.64 11.32 -22.81
CA GLU A 56 -0.56 10.92 -23.55
C GLU A 56 -0.20 10.24 -24.89
N ALA A 57 0.91 10.65 -25.49
CA ALA A 57 1.41 10.10 -26.77
C ALA A 57 1.91 8.65 -26.67
N TYR A 58 2.06 8.08 -25.46
CA TYR A 58 2.30 6.64 -25.30
C TYR A 58 1.07 5.79 -25.68
N ASN A 59 -0.10 6.42 -25.87
CA ASN A 59 -1.37 5.77 -26.17
C ASN A 59 -1.77 4.69 -25.15
N ASN A 60 -1.16 4.64 -23.97
CA ASN A 60 -1.45 3.62 -22.98
C ASN A 60 -2.80 3.90 -22.28
N VAL A 61 -3.28 2.96 -21.46
CA VAL A 61 -4.48 3.14 -20.63
C VAL A 61 -4.23 3.96 -19.36
N SER A 62 -3.01 4.45 -19.15
CA SER A 62 -2.65 5.20 -17.95
C SER A 62 -2.96 6.68 -18.15
N ILE A 63 -3.79 7.23 -17.29
CA ILE A 63 -4.05 8.67 -17.24
C ILE A 63 -3.06 9.28 -16.25
N PHE A 64 -2.23 10.21 -16.73
CA PHE A 64 -1.37 10.99 -15.85
C PHE A 64 -2.14 12.20 -15.34
N THR A 65 -2.04 12.46 -14.03
CA THR A 65 -2.71 13.61 -13.40
C THR A 65 -1.66 14.60 -12.87
N PRO A 66 -1.81 15.90 -13.11
CA PRO A 66 -0.99 16.90 -12.44
C PRO A 66 -1.33 16.94 -10.95
N ILE A 67 -0.28 17.07 -10.13
CA ILE A 67 -0.42 17.34 -8.70
C ILE A 67 -0.07 18.81 -8.44
N SER A 68 -0.95 19.51 -7.72
CA SER A 68 -0.73 20.89 -7.28
C SER A 68 -0.68 20.97 -5.75
N GLU A 69 0.05 21.95 -5.23
CA GLU A 69 0.09 22.26 -3.79
C GLU A 69 -0.68 23.55 -3.52
N ARG A 70 -1.58 23.53 -2.56
CA ARG A 70 -2.34 24.70 -2.08
C ARG A 70 -2.41 24.64 -0.56
N ASP A 71 -1.94 25.69 0.11
CA ASP A 71 -1.95 25.81 1.58
C ASP A 71 -1.35 24.59 2.31
N GLY A 72 -0.28 24.01 1.76
CA GLY A 72 0.41 22.83 2.33
C GLY A 72 -0.34 21.50 2.13
N GLN A 73 -1.40 21.48 1.32
CA GLN A 73 -2.12 20.28 0.91
C GLN A 73 -1.89 20.02 -0.58
N TYR A 74 -1.74 18.74 -0.93
CA TYR A 74 -1.57 18.30 -2.31
C TYR A 74 -2.91 17.84 -2.90
N PHE A 75 -3.15 18.20 -4.16
CA PHE A 75 -4.37 17.86 -4.90
C PHE A 75 -4.02 17.29 -6.27
N GLY A 76 -4.66 16.18 -6.64
CA GLY A 76 -4.68 15.68 -8.01
C GLY A 76 -5.87 16.26 -8.76
N ALA A 77 -5.77 16.32 -10.10
CA ALA A 77 -6.84 16.82 -10.96
C ALA A 77 -7.02 15.92 -12.19
N LEU A 78 -8.23 15.41 -12.40
CA LEU A 78 -8.60 14.65 -13.60
C LEU A 78 -9.65 15.41 -14.40
N HIS A 79 -9.69 15.18 -15.71
CA HIS A 79 -10.74 15.73 -16.57
C HIS A 79 -11.77 14.64 -16.90
N THR A 80 -13.04 14.99 -16.84
CA THR A 80 -14.12 14.11 -17.35
C THR A 80 -14.08 14.04 -18.87
N ALA A 81 -14.87 13.15 -19.46
CA ALA A 81 -15.02 13.06 -20.91
C ALA A 81 -15.54 14.37 -21.54
N GLU A 82 -16.30 15.16 -20.78
CA GLU A 82 -16.83 16.47 -21.15
C GLU A 82 -15.81 17.62 -20.94
N GLY A 83 -14.62 17.30 -20.41
CA GLY A 83 -13.54 18.26 -20.16
C GLY A 83 -13.61 18.97 -18.82
N GLU A 84 -14.60 18.67 -17.98
CA GLU A 84 -14.73 19.25 -16.64
C GLU A 84 -13.60 18.76 -15.73
N MET A 85 -12.99 19.68 -14.98
CA MET A 85 -11.92 19.32 -14.04
C MET A 85 -12.52 18.88 -12.70
N VAL A 86 -12.12 17.69 -12.24
CA VAL A 86 -12.42 17.14 -10.93
C VAL A 86 -11.13 17.09 -10.11
N GLU A 87 -11.11 17.79 -8.98
CA GLU A 87 -9.99 17.79 -8.06
C GLU A 87 -10.25 16.89 -6.85
N PHE A 88 -9.21 16.23 -6.37
CA PHE A 88 -9.27 15.36 -5.18
C PHE A 88 -8.00 15.50 -4.33
N PRO A 89 -8.11 15.33 -3.00
CA PRO A 89 -6.95 15.42 -2.11
C PRO A 89 -6.00 14.23 -2.33
N ILE A 90 -4.70 14.50 -2.30
CA ILE A 90 -3.65 13.47 -2.26
C ILE A 90 -3.48 13.01 -0.81
N ARG A 91 -3.60 11.70 -0.59
CA ARG A 91 -3.49 11.04 0.71
C ARG A 91 -2.62 9.79 0.55
N PRO A 92 -1.29 9.94 0.60
CA PRO A 92 -0.41 8.85 0.21
C PRO A 92 -0.35 7.73 1.27
N PHE A 93 -0.34 6.48 0.82
CA PHE A 93 -0.17 5.28 1.63
C PHE A 93 0.44 4.13 0.82
N MET A 94 0.88 3.07 1.48
CA MET A 94 1.37 1.87 0.81
C MET A 94 0.24 0.83 0.79
N GLY A 95 -0.27 0.47 -0.38
CA GLY A 95 -1.32 -0.55 -0.55
C GLY A 95 -0.84 -1.94 -0.12
N LEU A 96 0.43 -2.24 -0.40
CA LEU A 96 1.05 -3.52 -0.05
C LEU A 96 1.98 -3.37 1.16
N MET A 97 1.63 -4.03 2.26
CA MET A 97 2.48 -4.16 3.46
C MET A 97 2.26 -5.54 4.09
N GLY A 98 3.34 -6.28 4.34
CA GLY A 98 3.24 -7.64 4.87
C GLY A 98 4.52 -8.15 5.51
N VAL A 99 4.41 -9.35 6.08
CA VAL A 99 5.53 -10.15 6.58
C VAL A 99 5.54 -11.49 5.83
N ALA A 100 6.68 -12.16 5.79
CA ALA A 100 6.75 -13.45 5.10
C ALA A 100 5.88 -14.51 5.82
N SER A 101 5.14 -15.26 5.01
CA SER A 101 4.34 -16.40 5.47
C SER A 101 5.20 -17.65 5.62
N ASP A 102 4.80 -18.56 6.51
CA ASP A 102 5.46 -19.86 6.71
C ASP A 102 5.00 -20.89 5.65
N THR A 103 5.51 -20.74 4.44
CA THR A 103 5.21 -21.61 3.28
C THR A 103 6.48 -22.05 2.54
N SER A 104 6.41 -23.21 1.88
CA SER A 104 7.47 -23.70 0.99
C SER A 104 7.37 -23.16 -0.44
N GLU A 105 6.20 -22.65 -0.83
CA GLU A 105 5.95 -22.13 -2.18
C GLU A 105 5.85 -20.60 -2.19
N PRO A 106 6.25 -19.93 -3.28
CA PRO A 106 6.08 -18.49 -3.43
C PRO A 106 4.62 -18.08 -3.30
N VAL A 107 4.37 -16.99 -2.57
CA VAL A 107 3.03 -16.43 -2.41
C VAL A 107 2.82 -15.31 -3.42
N HIS A 108 1.65 -15.28 -4.05
CA HIS A 108 1.28 -14.23 -4.99
C HIS A 108 1.06 -12.90 -4.24
N SER A 109 1.54 -11.79 -4.78
CA SER A 109 1.46 -10.48 -4.11
C SER A 109 0.07 -9.84 -4.13
N VAL A 110 -0.79 -10.24 -5.08
CA VAL A 110 -2.12 -9.62 -5.29
C VAL A 110 -3.13 -9.92 -4.19
N PRO A 111 -3.43 -11.19 -3.81
CA PRO A 111 -4.40 -11.40 -2.74
C PRO A 111 -3.79 -11.06 -1.37
N PRO A 112 -4.46 -10.24 -0.54
CA PRO A 112 -4.10 -10.15 0.87
C PRO A 112 -4.38 -11.45 1.60
N ALA A 113 -3.70 -11.66 2.72
CA ALA A 113 -3.96 -12.76 3.63
C ALA A 113 -3.59 -12.37 5.07
N ILE A 114 -3.55 -13.37 5.96
CA ILE A 114 -3.25 -13.17 7.38
C ILE A 114 -1.91 -12.47 7.63
N TYR A 115 -0.93 -12.65 6.76
CA TYR A 115 0.39 -12.01 6.85
C TYR A 115 0.41 -10.56 6.32
N GLY A 116 -0.73 -9.99 5.94
CA GLY A 116 -0.83 -8.71 5.23
C GLY A 116 -0.84 -8.93 3.71
N GLY A 117 -0.02 -8.19 2.98
CA GLY A 117 0.00 -8.20 1.51
C GLY A 117 -0.69 -6.97 0.93
N ASN A 118 -1.38 -7.12 -0.22
CA ASN A 118 -2.16 -6.06 -0.89
C ASN A 118 -3.43 -5.77 -0.09
N LEU A 119 -3.30 -4.96 0.96
CA LEU A 119 -4.44 -4.63 1.82
C LEU A 119 -5.28 -3.51 1.22
N ASP A 120 -4.64 -2.55 0.56
CA ASP A 120 -5.27 -1.43 -0.15
C ASP A 120 -6.26 -0.64 0.72
N ILE A 121 -5.89 -0.46 2.00
CA ILE A 121 -6.64 0.32 2.98
C ILE A 121 -6.07 1.73 3.03
N ASN A 122 -6.80 2.71 2.51
CA ASN A 122 -6.33 4.09 2.33
C ASN A 122 -6.03 4.81 3.67
N GLU A 123 -6.56 4.30 4.78
CA GLU A 123 -6.29 4.80 6.13
C GLU A 123 -4.92 4.37 6.69
N LEU A 124 -4.23 3.42 6.04
CA LEU A 124 -2.88 2.99 6.40
C LEU A 124 -1.79 3.98 5.94
N GLY A 125 -2.08 5.28 6.04
CA GLY A 125 -1.18 6.38 5.74
C GLY A 125 -0.27 6.76 6.91
N ALA A 126 0.43 7.89 6.78
CA ALA A 126 1.35 8.38 7.81
C ALA A 126 0.65 8.59 9.16
N GLY A 127 1.26 8.09 10.23
CA GLY A 127 0.68 8.12 11.58
C GLY A 127 -0.28 6.97 11.91
N SER A 128 -0.64 6.11 10.96
CA SER A 128 -1.33 4.85 11.25
C SER A 128 -0.36 3.81 11.81
N THR A 129 -0.90 2.72 12.35
CA THR A 129 -0.16 1.54 12.75
C THR A 129 -0.84 0.28 12.25
N LEU A 130 -0.08 -0.58 11.57
CA LEU A 130 -0.49 -1.93 11.19
C LEU A 130 0.15 -2.97 12.11
N TYR A 131 -0.65 -3.94 12.55
CA TYR A 131 -0.26 -5.08 13.38
C TYR A 131 -0.38 -6.36 12.56
N LEU A 132 0.72 -7.10 12.42
CA LEU A 132 0.79 -8.32 11.60
C LEU A 132 1.23 -9.56 12.41
N PRO A 133 0.59 -10.74 12.20
CA PRO A 133 1.10 -12.03 12.68
C PRO A 133 2.43 -12.39 12.04
N VAL A 134 3.45 -12.63 12.87
CA VAL A 134 4.74 -13.14 12.39
C VAL A 134 4.75 -14.65 12.46
N GLU A 135 4.85 -15.29 11.30
CA GLU A 135 4.89 -16.75 11.17
C GLU A 135 6.32 -17.29 11.09
N VAL A 136 7.28 -16.47 10.62
CA VAL A 136 8.68 -16.86 10.42
C VAL A 136 9.66 -15.98 11.19
N ALA A 137 10.82 -16.54 11.52
CA ALA A 137 11.85 -15.82 12.26
C ALA A 137 12.30 -14.55 11.52
N GLY A 138 12.33 -13.42 12.23
CA GLY A 138 12.71 -12.12 11.67
C GLY A 138 11.59 -11.38 10.94
N ALA A 139 10.40 -11.97 10.81
CA ALA A 139 9.23 -11.45 10.09
C ALA A 139 9.42 -11.26 8.59
N LEU A 140 10.59 -10.76 8.15
CA LEU A 140 10.89 -10.46 6.74
C LEU A 140 9.86 -9.48 6.16
N PHE A 141 9.69 -8.35 6.85
CA PHE A 141 8.78 -7.28 6.43
C PHE A 141 9.07 -6.80 5.01
N TYR A 142 8.02 -6.59 4.24
CA TYR A 142 8.07 -6.03 2.89
C TYR A 142 6.94 -5.03 2.69
N THR A 143 7.13 -4.13 1.73
CA THR A 143 6.11 -3.18 1.29
C THR A 143 6.29 -2.86 -0.20
N GLY A 144 5.21 -2.39 -0.83
CA GLY A 144 5.15 -1.98 -2.21
C GLY A 144 3.79 -1.35 -2.49
N ASP A 145 3.45 -1.27 -3.77
CA ASP A 145 2.17 -0.72 -4.25
C ASP A 145 1.83 0.67 -3.67
N PRO A 146 2.70 1.66 -3.90
CA PRO A 146 2.53 2.99 -3.32
C PRO A 146 1.42 3.78 -4.03
N HIS A 147 0.40 4.19 -3.28
CA HIS A 147 -0.77 4.90 -3.78
C HIS A 147 -0.78 6.36 -3.30
N ALA A 148 -0.87 7.33 -4.22
CA ALA A 148 -0.99 8.74 -3.85
C ALA A 148 -2.43 9.12 -3.44
N ALA A 149 -3.43 8.42 -3.96
CA ALA A 149 -4.83 8.55 -3.57
C ALA A 149 -5.62 7.31 -3.99
N GLN A 150 -6.54 6.85 -3.13
CA GLN A 150 -7.46 5.76 -3.41
C GLN A 150 -8.77 5.99 -2.63
N GLY A 151 -9.90 5.60 -3.21
CA GLY A 151 -11.17 5.47 -2.49
C GLY A 151 -11.37 4.06 -1.93
N ASP A 152 -12.37 3.89 -1.07
CA ASP A 152 -12.69 2.58 -0.50
C ASP A 152 -13.15 1.61 -1.61
N GLY A 153 -12.61 0.39 -1.54
CA GLY A 153 -12.96 -0.71 -2.44
C GLY A 153 -12.19 -0.78 -3.76
N GLU A 154 -11.35 0.22 -4.08
CA GLU A 154 -10.49 0.22 -5.27
C GLU A 154 -11.19 -0.30 -6.55
N VAL A 155 -12.42 0.17 -6.78
CA VAL A 155 -13.33 -0.44 -7.76
C VAL A 155 -12.83 -0.42 -9.21
N ALA A 156 -11.86 0.45 -9.49
CA ALA A 156 -11.20 0.57 -10.80
C ALA A 156 -9.95 -0.32 -10.94
N LEU A 157 -9.70 -1.21 -9.97
CA LEU A 157 -8.56 -2.15 -9.88
C LEU A 157 -7.18 -1.50 -9.70
N THR A 158 -7.11 -0.17 -9.64
CA THR A 158 -5.87 0.58 -9.42
C THR A 158 -6.19 1.86 -8.68
N ALA A 159 -5.21 2.37 -7.95
CA ALA A 159 -5.23 3.67 -7.32
C ALA A 159 -4.62 4.75 -8.23
N LEU A 160 -4.44 5.96 -7.69
CA LEU A 160 -3.44 6.87 -8.24
C LEU A 160 -2.04 6.35 -7.87
N GLU A 161 -1.51 5.47 -8.71
CA GLU A 161 -0.21 4.82 -8.50
C GLU A 161 0.97 5.80 -8.53
N HIS A 162 1.88 5.71 -7.56
CA HIS A 162 3.02 6.61 -7.47
C HIS A 162 4.18 6.09 -6.62
N SER A 163 5.41 6.02 -7.14
CA SER A 163 6.55 5.59 -6.32
C SER A 163 6.78 6.48 -5.10
N MET A 164 6.97 5.86 -3.93
CA MET A 164 7.21 6.57 -2.68
C MET A 164 8.44 6.03 -1.94
N HIS A 165 8.97 6.85 -1.03
CA HIS A 165 10.00 6.46 -0.08
C HIS A 165 9.46 6.51 1.35
N PRO A 166 8.73 5.47 1.79
CA PRO A 166 8.19 5.43 3.15
C PRO A 166 9.29 5.20 4.20
N THR A 167 9.14 5.81 5.38
CA THR A 167 9.94 5.44 6.57
C THR A 167 9.05 4.70 7.55
N PHE A 168 9.47 3.52 8.01
CA PHE A 168 8.72 2.74 9.00
C PHE A 168 9.48 2.61 10.32
N HIS A 169 8.75 2.67 11.43
CA HIS A 169 9.25 2.17 12.70
C HIS A 169 8.65 0.78 12.97
N LEU A 170 9.53 -0.22 13.00
CA LEU A 170 9.18 -1.63 13.23
C LEU A 170 9.40 -2.02 14.70
N THR A 171 8.33 -2.39 15.42
CA THR A 171 8.42 -2.90 16.80
C THR A 171 7.98 -4.34 16.86
N VAL A 172 8.78 -5.18 17.53
CA VAL A 172 8.38 -6.55 17.88
C VAL A 172 7.54 -6.53 19.15
N LEU A 173 6.31 -7.03 19.10
CA LEU A 173 5.51 -7.30 20.29
C LEU A 173 5.53 -8.80 20.59
N LYS A 174 5.47 -9.16 21.87
CA LYS A 174 5.42 -10.51 22.41
C LYS A 174 4.10 -10.74 23.16
N PRO A 175 3.68 -11.99 23.40
CA PRO A 175 2.47 -12.29 24.15
C PRO A 175 2.48 -11.62 25.53
N GLY A 176 1.40 -10.90 25.83
CA GLY A 176 1.26 -10.15 27.08
C GLY A 176 1.85 -8.74 27.05
N ASP A 177 2.46 -8.30 25.94
CA ASP A 177 2.90 -6.91 25.81
C ASP A 177 1.71 -5.95 25.83
N LYS A 178 1.86 -4.85 26.58
CA LYS A 178 0.81 -3.82 26.72
C LYS A 178 0.51 -3.07 25.43
N GLY A 179 1.39 -3.17 24.44
CA GLY A 179 1.19 -2.57 23.11
C GLY A 179 0.36 -3.43 22.16
N LEU A 180 -0.09 -4.61 22.59
CA LEU A 180 -0.98 -5.45 21.80
C LEU A 180 -2.39 -4.83 21.72
N PRO A 181 -3.04 -4.90 20.56
CA PRO A 181 -4.40 -4.39 20.36
C PRO A 181 -5.46 -5.27 21.05
N VAL A 182 -5.11 -6.51 21.36
CA VAL A 182 -5.97 -7.50 22.00
C VAL A 182 -5.21 -8.22 23.12
N SER A 183 -5.90 -8.70 24.14
CA SER A 183 -5.32 -9.39 25.30
C SER A 183 -4.78 -10.81 25.00
N GLY A 184 -4.61 -11.17 23.72
CA GLY A 184 -4.33 -12.52 23.28
C GLY A 184 -3.53 -12.56 21.97
N HIS A 185 -3.76 -13.60 21.17
CA HIS A 185 -3.10 -13.81 19.89
C HIS A 185 -3.79 -13.00 18.78
N ILE A 186 -3.01 -12.22 18.02
CA ILE A 186 -3.51 -11.50 16.84
C ILE A 186 -3.59 -12.52 15.69
N ALA A 187 -4.74 -13.14 15.47
CA ALA A 187 -4.86 -14.15 14.40
C ALA A 187 -4.95 -13.53 12.98
N HIS A 188 -5.30 -12.25 12.89
CA HIS A 188 -5.55 -11.54 11.64
C HIS A 188 -4.94 -10.14 11.71
N PRO A 189 -4.61 -9.51 10.56
CA PRO A 189 -4.18 -8.12 10.52
C PRO A 189 -5.16 -7.21 11.25
N MET A 190 -4.61 -6.24 11.98
CA MET A 190 -5.38 -5.17 12.61
C MET A 190 -4.63 -3.87 12.42
N ALA A 191 -5.34 -2.74 12.42
CA ALA A 191 -4.70 -1.45 12.39
C ALA A 191 -5.33 -0.46 13.36
N GLU A 192 -4.61 0.63 13.64
CA GLU A 192 -5.12 1.80 14.35
C GLU A 192 -4.69 3.07 13.63
N THR A 193 -5.56 4.07 13.67
CA THR A 193 -5.22 5.46 13.40
C THR A 193 -5.12 6.19 14.74
N LYS A 194 -4.95 7.52 14.72
CA LYS A 194 -5.03 8.31 15.96
C LYS A 194 -6.43 8.26 16.60
N ASP A 195 -7.46 8.01 15.79
CA ASP A 195 -8.87 8.24 16.14
C ASP A 195 -9.64 6.93 16.36
N TYR A 196 -9.25 5.83 15.70
CA TYR A 196 -9.99 4.57 15.74
C TYR A 196 -9.13 3.34 15.42
N TRP A 197 -9.68 2.18 15.78
CA TRP A 197 -9.17 0.87 15.38
C TRP A 197 -9.83 0.41 14.08
N ILE A 198 -9.10 -0.36 13.28
CA ILE A 198 -9.54 -0.99 12.03
C ILE A 198 -9.39 -2.50 12.21
N ALA A 199 -10.50 -3.22 12.20
CA ALA A 199 -10.51 -4.67 12.08
C ALA A 199 -10.49 -5.02 10.59
N ILE A 200 -9.56 -5.87 10.17
CA ILE A 200 -9.37 -6.21 8.76
C ILE A 200 -9.96 -7.59 8.49
N GLY A 201 -11.10 -7.60 7.79
CA GLY A 201 -11.78 -8.79 7.30
C GLY A 201 -11.26 -9.19 5.92
N LEU A 202 -10.94 -10.48 5.73
CA LEU A 202 -10.36 -10.98 4.48
C LEU A 202 -11.11 -12.22 4.01
N ASN A 203 -11.81 -12.09 2.89
CA ASN A 203 -12.48 -13.20 2.23
C ASN A 203 -12.57 -12.92 0.73
N LYS A 204 -12.70 -13.99 -0.07
CA LYS A 204 -12.97 -13.87 -1.52
C LYS A 204 -14.38 -13.34 -1.82
N ASP A 205 -15.26 -13.37 -0.81
CA ASP A 205 -16.64 -12.88 -0.87
C ASP A 205 -16.78 -11.73 0.13
N LEU A 206 -17.23 -10.57 -0.35
CA LEU A 206 -17.34 -9.35 0.46
C LEU A 206 -18.39 -9.50 1.58
N ASP A 207 -19.41 -10.32 1.39
CA ASP A 207 -20.44 -10.55 2.42
C ASP A 207 -19.89 -11.38 3.61
N GLU A 208 -18.80 -12.11 3.39
CA GLU A 208 -18.13 -12.97 4.38
C GLU A 208 -16.81 -12.38 4.91
N ALA A 209 -16.37 -11.25 4.35
CA ALA A 209 -15.16 -10.54 4.77
C ALA A 209 -15.43 -9.75 6.06
#